data_AF-A0A932W5A2-F1
#
_entry.id   AF-A0A932W5A2-F1
#
_cell.length_a   1.000
_cell.length_b   1.000
_cell.length_c   1.000
_cell.angle_alpha   90.00
_cell.angle_beta   90.00
_cell.angle_gamma   90.00
#
_symmetry.space_group_name_H-M   'P 1'
#
loop_
_entity.id
_entity.type
_entity.pdbx_description
1 polymer ?
#
loop_
_entity_poly.entity_id
_entity_poly.type
_entity_poly.pdbx_seq_one_letter_code
_entity_poly.pdbx_strand_id
1 'polypeptide(L)'
;MNEFVPPFDVPSKLTDQTYHCRFSHMWNGIATRHSDTIDTKFFVDGRGVVVGLAHPAFVDFRTRAGRDLTDREASHIAAQALRERLEQEEERDLYDVSAADVLRLIEFLGIR
;
A
#
# COMPACT_ATOMS: atom_id res chain seq x y z
N MET A 1 -20.56 -3.74 3.41
CA MET A 1 -19.58 -2.90 2.68
C MET A 1 -18.42 -3.81 2.35
N ASN A 2 -18.12 -4.03 1.06
CA ASN A 2 -17.11 -5.00 0.64
C ASN A 2 -15.72 -4.35 0.77
N GLU A 3 -15.04 -4.54 1.90
CA GLU A 3 -13.68 -4.01 2.08
C GLU A 3 -12.70 -4.86 1.26
N PHE A 4 -11.84 -4.22 0.47
CA PHE A 4 -10.82 -4.93 -0.32
C PHE A 4 -9.79 -5.61 0.58
N VAL A 5 -9.41 -4.94 1.67
CA VAL A 5 -8.48 -5.44 2.69
C VAL A 5 -9.23 -5.47 4.01
N PRO A 6 -9.31 -6.64 4.70
CA PRO A 6 -9.89 -6.70 6.03
C PRO A 6 -9.03 -5.90 7.03
N PRO A 7 -9.61 -5.44 8.16
CA PRO A 7 -8.83 -4.80 9.22
C PRO A 7 -7.64 -5.68 9.66
N PHE A 8 -6.51 -5.06 9.96
CA PHE A 8 -5.30 -5.76 10.34
C PHE A 8 -4.49 -4.98 11.38
N ASP A 9 -3.78 -5.73 12.21
CA ASP A 9 -2.88 -5.17 13.22
C ASP A 9 -1.42 -5.30 12.78
N VAL A 10 -0.62 -4.30 13.16
CA VAL A 10 0.82 -4.26 12.92
C VAL A 10 1.53 -4.05 14.26
N PRO A 11 2.13 -5.10 14.85
CA PRO A 11 2.97 -4.94 16.03
C PRO A 11 4.29 -4.28 15.63
N SER A 12 4.74 -3.33 16.45
CA SER A 12 6.07 -2.73 16.32
C SER A 12 7.16 -3.78 16.58
N LYS A 13 8.30 -3.64 15.90
CA LYS A 13 9.53 -4.39 16.21
C LYS A 13 10.45 -3.65 17.18
N LEU A 14 10.12 -2.41 17.54
CA LEU A 14 10.93 -1.52 18.37
C LEU A 14 10.36 -1.34 19.79
N THR A 15 9.03 -1.35 19.92
CA THR A 15 8.31 -1.19 21.20
C THR A 15 7.12 -2.15 21.32
N ASP A 16 6.37 -2.07 22.42
CA ASP A 16 5.13 -2.82 22.64
C ASP A 16 3.91 -2.20 21.92
N GLN A 17 4.11 -1.16 21.08
CA GLN A 17 3.05 -0.54 20.30
C GLN A 17 2.46 -1.52 19.27
N THR A 18 1.14 -1.51 19.15
CA THR A 18 0.42 -2.20 18.06
C THR A 18 -0.47 -1.20 17.34
N TYR A 19 -0.28 -1.09 16.03
CA TYR A 19 -1.06 -0.20 15.17
C TYR A 19 -2.29 -0.92 14.61
N HIS A 20 -3.47 -0.32 14.77
CA HIS A 20 -4.72 -0.85 14.23
C HIS A 20 -5.06 -0.20 12.89
N CYS A 21 -4.99 -0.99 11.82
CA CYS A 21 -5.15 -0.50 10.45
C CYS A 21 -6.49 -0.92 9.84
N ARG A 22 -7.19 0.04 9.24
CA ARG A 22 -8.44 -0.20 8.50
C ARG A 22 -8.40 0.44 7.13
N PHE A 23 -8.72 -0.34 6.10
CA PHE A 23 -8.87 0.17 4.73
C PHE A 23 -10.03 1.19 4.66
N SER A 24 -9.87 2.23 3.84
CA SER A 24 -10.93 3.18 3.55
C SER A 24 -11.34 3.17 2.09
N HIS A 25 -10.45 3.55 1.18
CA HIS A 25 -10.71 3.64 -0.26
C HIS A 25 -9.40 3.79 -1.03
N MET A 26 -9.48 3.70 -2.35
CA MET A 26 -8.36 3.94 -3.28
C MET A 26 -8.78 4.85 -4.42
N TRP A 27 -7.82 5.57 -5.00
CA TRP A 27 -8.00 6.46 -6.14
C TRP A 27 -6.69 6.62 -6.93
N ASN A 28 -6.77 7.10 -8.16
CA ASN A 28 -5.59 7.53 -8.90
C ASN A 28 -5.16 8.92 -8.44
N GLY A 29 -3.91 9.08 -8.05
CA GLY A 29 -3.32 10.33 -7.60
C GLY A 29 -2.23 10.82 -8.54
N ILE A 30 -1.98 12.12 -8.48
CA ILE A 30 -0.68 12.68 -8.86
C ILE A 30 -0.05 13.06 -7.53
N ALA A 31 0.89 12.24 -7.05
CA ALA A 31 1.60 12.56 -5.81
C ALA A 31 2.26 13.94 -5.96
N THR A 32 2.39 14.69 -4.85
CA THR A 32 2.94 16.06 -4.80
C THR A 32 4.37 16.19 -5.36
N ARG A 33 4.98 15.08 -5.76
CA ARG A 33 6.30 14.92 -6.39
C ARG A 33 6.25 14.67 -7.92
N HIS A 34 5.17 15.03 -8.61
CA HIS A 34 5.01 14.92 -10.07
C HIS A 34 5.09 13.48 -10.63
N SER A 35 4.56 12.50 -9.92
CA SER A 35 4.46 11.12 -10.40
C SER A 35 3.03 10.63 -10.30
N ASP A 36 2.56 9.92 -11.33
CA ASP A 36 1.31 9.19 -11.28
C ASP A 36 1.40 8.07 -10.25
N THR A 37 0.38 7.96 -9.40
CA THR A 37 0.27 6.96 -8.34
C THR A 37 -1.13 6.35 -8.29
N ILE A 38 -1.20 5.13 -7.76
CA ILE A 38 -2.43 4.56 -7.23
C ILE A 38 -2.38 4.73 -5.71
N ASP A 39 -3.18 5.64 -5.20
CA ASP A 39 -3.21 6.00 -3.78
C ASP A 39 -4.23 5.14 -3.04
N THR A 40 -3.83 4.59 -1.91
CA THR A 40 -4.71 3.83 -1.01
C THR A 40 -4.71 4.47 0.37
N LYS A 41 -5.90 4.77 0.90
CA LYS A 41 -6.05 5.33 2.25
C LYS A 41 -6.40 4.28 3.27
N PHE A 42 -5.69 4.34 4.38
CA PHE A 42 -5.96 3.60 5.60
C PHE A 42 -6.27 4.56 6.76
N PHE A 43 -7.01 4.08 7.74
CA PHE A 43 -7.01 4.65 9.08
C PHE A 43 -6.06 3.82 9.94
N VAL A 44 -5.02 4.45 10.47
CA VAL A 44 -4.08 3.88 11.44
C VAL A 44 -4.39 4.52 12.78
N ASP A 45 -4.93 3.76 13.72
CA ASP A 45 -5.40 4.26 15.03
C ASP A 45 -6.36 5.46 14.89
N GLY A 46 -7.19 5.44 13.84
CA GLY A 46 -8.14 6.51 13.52
C GLY A 46 -7.56 7.69 12.72
N ARG A 47 -6.23 7.78 12.56
CA ARG A 47 -5.57 8.80 11.73
C ARG A 47 -5.55 8.38 10.26
N GLY A 48 -5.89 9.30 9.37
CA GLY A 48 -5.87 9.05 7.93
C GLY A 48 -4.45 9.03 7.37
N VAL A 49 -4.07 7.92 6.76
CA VAL A 49 -2.74 7.67 6.16
C VAL A 49 -2.91 7.25 4.71
N VAL A 50 -2.11 7.81 3.80
CA VAL A 50 -2.12 7.50 2.37
C VAL A 50 -0.86 6.76 1.97
N VAL A 51 -1.02 5.70 1.17
CA VAL A 51 0.07 4.94 0.56
C VAL A 51 -0.04 5.09 -0.94
N GLY A 52 0.88 5.86 -1.53
CA GLY A 52 0.96 6.09 -2.97
C GLY A 52 1.85 5.06 -3.64
N LEU A 53 1.25 4.16 -4.42
CA LEU A 53 1.96 3.16 -5.21
C LEU A 53 2.34 3.75 -6.56
N ALA A 54 3.63 3.75 -6.90
CA ALA A 54 4.10 4.28 -8.19
C ALA A 54 3.44 3.55 -9.38
N HIS A 55 2.73 4.30 -10.22
CA HIS A 55 2.04 3.75 -11.40
C HIS A 55 2.94 3.00 -12.39
N PRO A 56 4.24 3.36 -12.59
CA PRO A 56 5.13 2.58 -13.46
C PRO A 56 5.19 1.08 -13.14
N ALA A 57 5.09 0.67 -11.87
CA ALA A 57 5.08 -0.75 -11.51
C ALA A 57 3.84 -1.51 -12.01
N PHE A 58 2.70 -0.82 -12.17
CA PHE A 58 1.47 -1.41 -12.72
C PHE A 58 1.64 -1.69 -14.22
N VAL A 59 2.32 -0.77 -14.94
CA VAL A 59 2.66 -0.94 -16.36
C VAL A 59 3.63 -2.11 -16.54
N ASP A 60 4.65 -2.20 -15.69
CA ASP A 60 5.63 -3.28 -15.73
C ASP A 60 4.98 -4.64 -15.40
N PHE A 61 4.12 -4.70 -14.38
CA PHE A 61 3.35 -5.89 -14.06
C PHE A 61 2.50 -6.32 -15.25
N ARG A 62 1.72 -5.41 -15.84
CA ARG A 62 0.88 -5.71 -17.00
C ARG A 62 1.68 -6.26 -18.17
N THR A 63 2.86 -5.68 -18.43
CA THR A 63 3.76 -6.12 -19.50
C THR A 63 4.24 -7.56 -19.28
N ARG A 64 4.51 -7.95 -18.02
CA ARG A 64 4.99 -9.29 -17.65
C ARG A 64 3.85 -10.32 -17.56
N ALA A 65 2.73 -9.95 -16.94
CA ALA A 65 1.62 -10.83 -16.59
C ALA A 65 0.54 -10.94 -17.68
N GLY A 66 0.48 -9.98 -18.61
CA GLY A 66 -0.55 -9.92 -19.65
C GLY A 66 -1.93 -9.49 -19.15
N ARG A 67 -2.02 -8.99 -17.90
CA ARG A 67 -3.25 -8.49 -17.27
C ARG A 67 -2.96 -7.30 -16.35
N ASP A 68 -3.96 -6.48 -16.08
CA ASP A 68 -3.83 -5.41 -15.09
C ASP A 68 -3.93 -5.98 -13.65
N LEU A 69 -3.39 -5.24 -12.68
CA LEU A 69 -3.68 -5.47 -11.26
C LEU A 69 -5.12 -5.08 -10.98
N THR A 70 -5.80 -5.90 -10.18
CA THR A 70 -7.12 -5.54 -9.66
C THR A 70 -6.99 -4.54 -8.51
N ASP A 71 -8.04 -3.76 -8.26
CA ASP A 71 -8.15 -2.86 -7.11
C ASP A 71 -7.89 -3.57 -5.77
N ARG A 72 -8.34 -4.83 -5.67
CA ARG A 72 -8.09 -5.68 -4.50
C ARG A 72 -6.60 -5.98 -4.34
N GLU A 73 -5.92 -6.39 -5.41
CA GLU A 73 -4.48 -6.68 -5.40
C GLU A 73 -3.67 -5.42 -5.06
N ALA A 74 -3.99 -4.28 -5.70
CA ALA A 74 -3.35 -2.99 -5.42
C ALA A 74 -3.51 -2.59 -3.94
N SER A 75 -4.71 -2.75 -3.39
CA SER A 75 -4.97 -2.43 -1.98
C SER A 75 -4.18 -3.34 -1.02
N HIS A 76 -4.00 -4.61 -1.35
CA HIS A 76 -3.16 -5.53 -0.56
C HIS A 76 -1.68 -5.19 -0.64
N ILE A 77 -1.19 -4.77 -1.81
CA ILE A 77 0.19 -4.27 -1.97
C ILE A 77 0.40 -3.03 -1.08
N ALA A 78 -0.54 -2.09 -1.09
CA ALA A 78 -0.48 -0.90 -0.22
C ALA A 78 -0.53 -1.26 1.27
N ALA A 79 -1.37 -2.21 1.67
CA ALA A 79 -1.44 -2.69 3.06
C ALA A 79 -0.12 -3.33 3.51
N GLN A 80 0.51 -4.11 2.64
CA GLN A 80 1.82 -4.71 2.93
C GLN A 80 2.92 -3.65 3.02
N ALA A 81 2.93 -2.66 2.12
CA ALA A 81 3.87 -1.54 2.19
C ALA A 81 3.71 -0.76 3.50
N LEU A 82 2.48 -0.49 3.93
CA LEU A 82 2.19 0.17 5.20
C LEU A 82 2.66 -0.67 6.40
N ARG A 83 2.40 -1.98 6.38
CA ARG A 83 2.86 -2.91 7.42
C ARG A 83 4.37 -2.82 7.60
N GLU A 84 5.16 -2.91 6.52
CA GLU A 84 6.62 -2.87 6.61
C GLU A 84 7.13 -1.57 7.27
N ARG A 85 6.44 -0.44 7.06
CA ARG A 85 6.80 0.87 7.63
C ARG A 85 6.41 0.98 9.11
N LEU A 86 5.19 0.57 9.45
CA LEU A 86 4.68 0.61 10.82
C LEU A 86 5.39 -0.38 11.73
N GLU A 87 5.82 -1.54 11.22
CA GLU A 87 6.69 -2.47 11.96
C GLU A 87 8.01 -1.80 12.43
N GLN A 88 8.45 -0.72 11.76
CA GLN A 88 9.63 0.06 12.12
C GLN A 88 9.28 1.40 12.80
N GLU A 89 8.02 1.60 13.21
CA GLU A 89 7.48 2.85 13.77
C GLU A 89 7.73 4.08 12.88
N GLU A 90 7.86 3.89 11.56
CA GLU A 90 8.05 4.99 10.63
C GLU A 90 6.71 5.61 10.28
N GLU A 91 6.09 6.35 11.20
CA GLU A 91 4.76 6.97 11.01
C GLU A 91 4.79 8.21 10.10
N ARG A 92 3.99 8.18 9.03
CA ARG A 92 3.81 9.30 8.10
C ARG A 92 2.36 9.41 7.67
N ASP A 93 1.91 10.61 7.33
CA ASP A 93 0.59 10.82 6.72
C ASP A 93 0.53 10.34 5.26
N LEU A 94 1.69 10.33 4.60
CA LEU A 94 1.85 9.92 3.21
C LEU A 94 3.12 9.07 3.07
N TYR A 95 2.96 7.89 2.48
CA TYR A 95 4.05 7.01 2.07
C TYR A 95 4.15 6.96 0.57
N ASP A 96 5.35 7.24 0.07
CA ASP A 96 5.69 7.11 -1.33
C ASP A 96 6.38 5.77 -1.58
N VAL A 97 5.68 4.85 -2.24
CA VAL A 97 6.23 3.53 -2.57
C VAL A 97 6.80 3.58 -3.98
N SER A 98 8.10 3.28 -4.09
CA SER A 98 8.80 3.29 -5.37
C SER A 98 8.30 2.17 -6.29
N ALA A 99 8.50 2.29 -7.60
CA ALA A 99 8.10 1.22 -8.52
C ALA A 99 8.83 -0.10 -8.22
N ALA A 100 10.11 -0.03 -7.84
CA ALA A 100 10.89 -1.19 -7.45
C ALA A 100 10.31 -1.89 -6.20
N ASP A 101 9.88 -1.10 -5.19
CA ASP A 101 9.25 -1.65 -3.99
C ASP A 101 7.88 -2.26 -4.30
N VAL A 102 7.06 -1.61 -5.13
CA VAL A 102 5.77 -2.17 -5.57
C VAL A 102 5.97 -3.53 -6.25
N LEU A 103 6.95 -3.63 -7.17
CA LEU A 103 7.27 -4.90 -7.84
C LEU A 103 7.76 -5.97 -6.87
N ARG A 104 8.63 -5.62 -5.91
CA ARG A 104 9.07 -6.54 -4.85
C ARG A 104 7.88 -7.04 -4.03
N LEU A 105 6.93 -6.17 -3.71
CA LEU A 105 5.74 -6.52 -2.94
C LEU A 105 4.76 -7.39 -3.72
N ILE A 106 4.59 -7.15 -5.02
CA ILE A 106 3.83 -8.02 -5.93
C ILE A 106 4.37 -9.45 -5.86
N GLU A 107 5.69 -9.61 -5.94
CA GLU A 107 6.36 -10.91 -5.87
C GLU A 107 6.21 -11.54 -4.48
N PHE A 108 6.39 -10.76 -3.41
CA PHE A 108 6.19 -11.21 -2.03
C PHE A 108 4.77 -11.73 -1.77
N LEU A 109 3.76 -11.05 -2.32
CA LEU A 109 2.35 -11.44 -2.20
C LEU A 109 1.94 -12.58 -3.15
N GLY A 110 2.86 -13.04 -4.02
CA GLY A 110 2.60 -14.13 -4.96
C GLY A 110 1.58 -13.79 -6.05
N ILE A 111 1.42 -12.49 -6.36
CA ILE A 111 0.52 -12.01 -7.41
C ILE A 111 1.16 -12.32 -8.77
N ARG A 112 0.42 -13.01 -9.65
CA ARG A 112 0.90 -13.51 -10.95
C ARG A 112 0.15 -12.92 -12.12
#